data_AF-A0AA88D6V8-F1
#
_entry.id   AF-A0AA88D6V8-F1
#
_cell.length_a   1.000
_cell.length_b   1.000
_cell.length_c   1.000
_cell.angle_alpha   90.00
_cell.angle_beta   90.00
_cell.angle_gamma   90.00
#
_symmetry.space_group_name_H-M   'P 1'
#
loop_
_entity.id
_entity.type
_entity.pdbx_description
1 polymer ?
#
loop_
_entity_poly.entity_id
_entity_poly.type
_entity_poly.pdbx_seq_one_letter_code
_entity_poly.pdbx_strand_id
1 'polypeptide(L)'
;MTNSTVQPSRSRDLDKLLLRPGNLVGPTFEPGLGLREDLKEYVKVLVVGAGGLGCELLKDLALSGFRELEVIDMDRIEVSNLNRQFLFRLEDVGKPKAEVAAKRVMERVSGVNIVPHFGRIEDKELDFYSKFSIIALGLDSIEARSYINAVACSFLEYDSDDNPQEETVKPMVDGGTEGFKGHARVIMPGTTPCFECTIWLFPPQVKFPLCTLAETPRTAAHCIEYAHLIKWDEVHSGKAFDPDDPEHMKWVYNEAVKRAELFGIPGVTYSLTQGVVKNIIPAIASTNAIISAACTLETLKIASGCSKTLSNYLTLPVKPRNFDGLRELCVAFLKYNGAEGLHTKVTEFVKDKDCLVCGPGVLVELETSVTLEKFISLLEEHPKLQLLKASISHRGKNLYMQAPPVLEEMTRSNLSLALFDLMGKISKDVVHATGTIIESDKKTSCLRKLLVVFKGADGVADMDTAGGA
;
A
#
# COMPACT_ATOMS: atom_id res chain seq x y z
N MET A 1 34.99 7.09 47.36
CA MET A 1 34.47 6.33 46.21
C MET A 1 33.04 6.78 45.98
N THR A 2 32.85 7.74 45.08
CA THR A 2 31.54 8.28 44.72
C THR A 2 30.83 7.27 43.84
N ASN A 3 29.72 6.70 44.32
CA ASN A 3 28.75 5.95 43.54
C ASN A 3 28.22 6.88 42.43
N SER A 4 28.85 6.85 41.25
CA SER A 4 28.24 7.40 40.05
C SER A 4 27.07 6.50 39.70
N THR A 5 25.86 6.94 39.98
CA THR A 5 24.64 6.38 39.42
C THR A 5 24.78 6.43 37.90
N VAL A 6 25.13 5.30 37.29
CA VAL A 6 25.18 5.15 35.82
C VAL A 6 23.79 5.51 35.31
N GLN A 7 23.68 6.66 34.65
CA GLN A 7 22.42 7.03 34.02
C GLN A 7 22.03 5.90 33.06
N PRO A 8 20.80 5.38 33.13
CA PRO A 8 20.38 4.34 32.22
C PRO A 8 20.53 4.85 30.78
N SER A 9 21.16 4.02 29.94
CA SER A 9 21.27 4.23 28.49
C SER A 9 19.92 4.71 27.94
N ARG A 10 19.91 5.73 27.08
CA ARG A 10 18.71 6.18 26.36
C ARG A 10 18.02 5.02 25.64
N SER A 11 18.79 4.01 25.25
CA SER A 11 18.32 2.82 24.53
C SER A 11 18.05 1.62 25.45
N ARG A 12 17.98 1.81 26.78
CA ARG A 12 17.82 0.72 27.77
C ARG A 12 16.73 -0.29 27.42
N ASP A 13 15.57 0.19 26.95
CA ASP A 13 14.43 -0.69 26.68
C ASP A 13 14.60 -1.49 25.37
N LEU A 14 15.27 -0.90 24.37
CA LEU A 14 15.72 -1.62 23.18
C LEU A 14 16.86 -2.60 23.51
N ASP A 15 17.80 -2.21 24.37
CA ASP A 15 18.93 -3.03 24.81
C ASP A 15 18.45 -4.34 25.48
N LYS A 16 17.29 -4.33 26.15
CA LYS A 16 16.69 -5.55 26.71
C LYS A 16 16.24 -6.54 25.66
N LEU A 17 15.87 -6.07 24.46
CA LEU A 17 15.42 -6.91 23.35
C LEU A 17 16.59 -7.39 22.48
N LEU A 18 17.60 -6.53 22.27
CA LEU A 18 18.68 -6.81 21.31
C LEU A 18 19.95 -7.42 21.94
N LEU A 19 20.19 -7.22 23.24
CA LEU A 19 21.43 -7.68 23.90
C LEU A 19 21.25 -8.96 24.72
N ARG A 20 20.05 -9.55 24.73
CA ARG A 20 19.74 -10.71 25.56
C ARG A 20 19.26 -11.86 24.69
N PRO A 21 19.72 -13.09 24.92
CA PRO A 21 19.12 -14.26 24.30
C PRO A 21 17.70 -14.46 24.83
N GLY A 22 16.89 -15.19 24.08
CA GLY A 22 15.51 -15.53 24.48
C GLY A 22 15.00 -16.77 23.78
N ASN A 23 13.92 -17.35 24.30
CA ASN A 23 13.34 -18.59 23.79
C ASN A 23 12.36 -18.36 22.61
N LEU A 24 12.02 -17.11 22.32
CA LEU A 24 11.03 -16.71 21.30
C LEU A 24 11.65 -15.85 20.19
N VAL A 25 12.97 -15.97 20.02
CA VAL A 25 13.76 -15.23 19.01
C VAL A 25 13.68 -15.91 17.64
N GLY A 26 14.02 -15.17 16.58
CA GLY A 26 14.17 -15.73 15.24
C GLY A 26 15.38 -16.68 15.13
N PRO A 27 15.41 -17.56 14.11
CA PRO A 27 16.50 -18.53 13.94
C PRO A 27 17.87 -17.89 13.69
N THR A 28 17.88 -16.67 13.14
CA THR A 28 19.08 -15.91 12.78
C THR A 28 19.45 -14.84 13.82
N PHE A 29 18.79 -14.82 14.98
CA PHE A 29 19.03 -13.80 15.99
C PHE A 29 20.28 -14.08 16.81
N GLU A 30 21.26 -13.19 16.71
CA GLU A 30 22.42 -13.17 17.58
C GLU A 30 22.40 -11.89 18.45
N PRO A 31 22.27 -12.02 19.79
CA PRO A 31 22.22 -10.86 20.66
C PRO A 31 23.59 -10.16 20.73
N GLY A 32 23.61 -8.85 20.50
CA GLY A 32 24.86 -8.12 20.49
C GLY A 32 24.72 -6.61 20.30
N LEU A 33 25.74 -5.87 20.72
CA LEU A 33 25.80 -4.42 20.49
C LEU A 33 25.91 -4.10 18.99
N GLY A 34 26.53 -4.98 18.20
CA GLY A 34 26.62 -4.88 16.74
C GLY A 34 25.24 -4.73 16.11
N LEU A 35 24.31 -5.64 16.42
CA LEU A 35 22.93 -5.61 15.90
C LEU A 35 22.23 -4.27 16.13
N ARG A 36 22.48 -3.62 17.27
CA ARG A 36 21.89 -2.30 17.58
C ARG A 36 22.51 -1.19 16.73
N GLU A 37 23.81 -1.25 16.47
CA GLU A 37 24.46 -0.29 15.58
C GLU A 37 24.09 -0.57 14.11
N ASP A 38 23.94 -1.83 13.71
CA ASP A 38 23.51 -2.22 12.38
C ASP A 38 22.09 -1.71 12.07
N LEU A 39 21.18 -1.80 13.05
CA LEU A 39 19.82 -1.23 12.96
C LEU A 39 19.82 0.28 12.70
N LYS A 40 20.83 0.99 13.20
CA LYS A 40 20.96 2.43 13.03
C LYS A 40 21.62 2.81 11.71
N GLU A 41 22.61 2.03 11.26
CA GLU A 41 23.47 2.38 10.14
C GLU A 41 22.97 1.82 8.80
N TYR A 42 22.48 0.58 8.80
CA TYR A 42 22.17 -0.14 7.56
C TYR A 42 20.68 -0.26 7.28
N VAL A 43 19.82 -0.21 8.30
CA VAL A 43 18.37 -0.40 8.11
C VAL A 43 17.70 0.92 7.76
N LYS A 44 17.34 1.05 6.47
CA LYS A 44 16.59 2.20 5.95
C LYS A 44 15.12 1.87 5.84
N VAL A 45 14.25 2.67 6.46
CA VAL A 45 12.80 2.45 6.44
C VAL A 45 12.10 3.58 5.68
N LEU A 46 11.28 3.21 4.70
CA LEU A 46 10.38 4.15 4.02
C LEU A 46 9.02 4.13 4.71
N VAL A 47 8.55 5.29 5.18
CA VAL A 47 7.17 5.48 5.65
C VAL A 47 6.35 6.10 4.52
N VAL A 48 5.32 5.39 4.08
CA VAL A 48 4.42 5.85 3.02
C VAL A 48 3.14 6.40 3.64
N GLY A 49 2.94 7.71 3.52
CA GLY A 49 1.89 8.47 4.19
C GLY A 49 2.37 9.09 5.50
N ALA A 50 2.07 10.37 5.68
CA ALA A 50 2.30 11.19 6.87
C ALA A 50 0.98 11.62 7.54
N GLY A 51 -0.14 10.99 7.16
CA GLY A 51 -1.43 11.11 7.83
C GLY A 51 -1.43 10.49 9.24
N GLY A 52 -2.61 10.40 9.88
CA GLY A 52 -2.74 10.01 11.30
C GLY A 52 -1.89 8.81 11.74
N LEU A 53 -1.89 7.73 10.95
CA LEU A 53 -1.06 6.55 11.18
C LEU A 53 0.43 6.80 10.88
N GLY A 54 0.75 7.50 9.79
CA GLY A 54 2.12 7.90 9.43
C GLY A 54 2.82 8.76 10.48
N CYS A 55 2.11 9.70 11.10
CA CYS A 55 2.62 10.50 12.22
C CYS A 55 3.03 9.62 13.41
N GLU A 56 2.20 8.64 13.76
CA GLU A 56 2.51 7.68 14.82
C GLU A 56 3.70 6.79 14.43
N LEU A 57 3.73 6.28 13.20
CA LEU A 57 4.81 5.42 12.70
C LEU A 57 6.17 6.11 12.76
N LEU A 58 6.26 7.37 12.31
CA LEU A 58 7.52 8.12 12.38
C LEU A 58 8.02 8.28 13.82
N LYS A 59 7.11 8.59 14.74
CA LYS A 59 7.43 8.73 16.17
C LYS A 59 7.86 7.39 16.77
N ASP A 60 7.11 6.32 16.50
CA ASP A 60 7.38 4.99 17.02
C ASP A 60 8.71 4.43 16.47
N LEU A 61 8.93 4.45 15.16
CA LEU A 61 10.17 3.98 14.53
C LEU A 61 11.39 4.74 15.04
N ALA A 62 11.33 6.08 15.12
CA ALA A 62 12.43 6.89 15.63
C ALA A 62 12.77 6.58 17.10
N LEU A 63 11.76 6.23 17.92
CA LEU A 63 11.96 5.84 19.31
C LEU A 63 12.36 4.36 19.48
N SER A 64 12.15 3.53 18.45
CA SER A 64 12.51 2.11 18.42
C SER A 64 13.93 1.82 17.92
N GLY A 65 14.72 2.87 17.66
CA GLY A 65 16.15 2.75 17.35
C GLY A 65 16.52 2.90 15.88
N PHE A 66 15.53 2.99 14.99
CA PHE A 66 15.75 3.32 13.59
C PHE A 66 16.21 4.78 13.46
N ARG A 67 17.25 5.00 12.65
CA ARG A 67 17.81 6.35 12.42
C ARG A 67 17.61 6.86 11.02
N GLU A 68 17.73 5.99 10.01
CA GLU A 68 17.59 6.37 8.61
C GLU A 68 16.15 6.11 8.15
N LEU A 69 15.32 7.16 8.24
CA LEU A 69 13.93 7.13 7.80
C LEU A 69 13.75 8.03 6.59
N GLU A 70 12.85 7.66 5.69
CA GLU A 70 12.32 8.57 4.69
C GLU A 70 10.81 8.54 4.74
N VAL A 71 10.16 9.68 4.48
CA VAL A 71 8.69 9.77 4.46
C VAL A 71 8.22 10.37 3.15
N ILE A 72 7.21 9.77 2.54
CA ILE A 72 6.56 10.30 1.33
C ILE A 72 5.07 10.55 1.59
N ASP A 73 4.60 11.74 1.24
CA ASP A 73 3.19 12.13 1.33
C ASP A 73 2.92 13.25 0.32
N MET A 74 1.79 13.18 -0.37
CA MET A 74 1.41 14.16 -1.41
C MET A 74 0.51 15.29 -0.89
N ASP A 75 0.05 15.20 0.36
CA ASP A 75 -0.94 16.11 0.91
C ASP A 75 -0.31 17.30 1.64
N ARG A 76 -1.13 18.34 1.78
CA ARG A 76 -0.89 19.49 2.65
C ARG A 76 -1.70 19.35 3.93
N ILE A 77 -1.26 20.05 4.97
CA ILE A 77 -1.91 20.01 6.28
C ILE A 77 -3.21 20.83 6.26
N GLU A 78 -4.28 20.23 6.76
CA GLU A 78 -5.56 20.90 6.96
C GLU A 78 -5.94 21.03 8.43
N VAL A 79 -6.83 21.97 8.74
CA VAL A 79 -7.39 22.13 10.11
C VAL A 79 -8.07 20.84 10.59
N SER A 80 -8.74 20.12 9.68
CA SER A 80 -9.40 18.83 9.94
C SER A 80 -8.46 17.74 10.44
N ASN A 81 -7.15 17.90 10.23
CA ASN A 81 -6.12 16.93 10.57
C ASN A 81 -5.65 17.05 12.03
N LEU A 82 -5.76 18.25 12.62
CA LEU A 82 -5.14 18.60 13.91
C LEU A 82 -5.72 17.82 15.10
N ASN A 83 -6.89 17.21 14.96
CA ASN A 83 -7.53 16.40 16.00
C ASN A 83 -6.80 15.06 16.26
N ARG A 84 -5.99 14.59 15.31
CA ARG A 84 -5.37 13.24 15.35
C ARG A 84 -3.93 13.18 14.84
N GLN A 85 -3.49 14.15 14.03
CA GLN A 85 -2.13 14.23 13.49
C GLN A 85 -1.29 15.16 14.38
N PHE A 86 -0.85 14.63 15.52
CA PHE A 86 -0.23 15.41 16.61
C PHE A 86 1.13 16.04 16.26
N LEU A 87 1.72 15.72 15.10
CA LEU A 87 2.92 16.40 14.61
C LEU A 87 2.60 17.79 14.04
N PHE A 88 1.34 18.07 13.70
CA PHE A 88 0.94 19.32 13.05
C PHE A 88 0.35 20.32 14.04
N ARG A 89 0.55 21.61 13.76
CA ARG A 89 0.00 22.73 14.53
C ARG A 89 -0.81 23.63 13.62
N LEU A 90 -1.60 24.54 14.22
CA LEU A 90 -2.41 25.50 13.45
C LEU A 90 -1.56 26.37 12.51
N GLU A 91 -0.33 26.72 12.93
CA GLU A 91 0.66 27.46 12.13
C GLU A 91 1.24 26.67 10.94
N ASP A 92 0.95 25.37 10.85
CA ASP A 92 1.45 24.50 9.78
C ASP A 92 0.41 24.25 8.68
N VAL A 93 -0.82 24.72 8.86
CA VAL A 93 -1.90 24.57 7.87
C VAL A 93 -1.45 25.13 6.51
N GLY A 94 -1.64 24.33 5.45
CA GLY A 94 -1.21 24.61 4.08
C GLY A 94 0.21 24.15 3.73
N LYS A 95 1.06 23.80 4.71
CA LYS A 95 2.40 23.25 4.45
C LYS A 95 2.34 21.77 4.07
N PRO A 96 3.35 21.23 3.36
CA PRO A 96 3.45 19.79 3.07
C PRO A 96 3.50 18.92 4.33
N LYS A 97 2.70 17.85 4.40
CA LYS A 97 2.67 16.96 5.56
C LYS A 97 4.02 16.28 5.81
N ALA A 98 4.63 15.72 4.76
CA ALA A 98 5.91 15.01 4.84
C ALA A 98 7.02 15.87 5.48
N GLU A 99 7.18 17.12 5.02
CA GLU A 99 8.21 18.04 5.49
C GLU A 99 8.03 18.40 6.97
N VAL A 100 6.81 18.79 7.36
CA VAL A 100 6.52 19.18 8.74
C VAL A 100 6.65 17.97 9.67
N ALA A 101 6.16 16.80 9.26
CA ALA A 101 6.23 15.58 10.06
C ALA A 101 7.69 15.19 10.35
N ALA A 102 8.53 15.13 9.30
CA ALA A 102 9.95 14.83 9.42
C ALA A 102 10.66 15.82 10.37
N LYS A 103 10.46 17.12 10.14
CA LYS A 103 11.04 18.19 10.97
C LYS A 103 10.68 18.03 12.45
N ARG A 104 9.40 17.84 12.76
CA ARG A 104 8.90 17.79 14.15
C ARG A 104 9.42 16.57 14.91
N VAL A 105 9.60 15.44 14.24
CA VAL A 105 10.19 14.25 14.85
C VAL A 105 11.69 14.44 15.07
N MET A 106 12.43 14.99 14.08
CA MET A 106 13.86 15.28 14.23
C MET A 106 14.16 16.31 15.33
N GLU A 107 13.29 17.31 15.53
CA GLU A 107 13.37 18.26 16.65
C GLU A 107 13.19 17.58 18.02
N ARG A 108 12.38 16.52 18.08
CA ARG A 108 12.00 15.84 19.32
C ARG A 108 12.91 14.67 19.68
N VAL A 109 13.40 13.94 18.68
CA VAL A 109 14.14 12.69 18.84
C VAL A 109 15.55 12.92 18.31
N SER A 110 16.53 13.13 19.20
CA SER A 110 17.89 13.40 18.75
C SER A 110 18.53 12.17 18.07
N GLY A 111 19.30 12.40 17.00
CA GLY A 111 20.04 11.37 16.29
C GLY A 111 19.24 10.54 15.28
N VAL A 112 17.98 10.88 15.01
CA VAL A 112 17.24 10.36 13.85
C VAL A 112 17.43 11.32 12.67
N ASN A 113 17.55 10.75 11.46
CA ASN A 113 17.59 11.45 10.20
C ASN A 113 16.34 11.08 9.38
N ILE A 114 15.49 12.06 9.08
CA ILE A 114 14.25 11.82 8.32
C ILE A 114 14.25 12.68 7.07
N VAL A 115 14.32 12.04 5.90
CA VAL A 115 14.24 12.76 4.61
C VAL A 115 12.78 12.82 4.14
N PRO A 116 12.17 14.01 4.01
CA PRO A 116 10.81 14.15 3.51
C PRO A 116 10.76 14.20 1.99
N HIS A 117 9.71 13.62 1.41
CA HIS A 117 9.36 13.69 0.00
C HIS A 117 7.93 14.19 -0.12
N PHE A 118 7.77 15.44 -0.56
CA PHE A 118 6.46 15.96 -0.93
C PHE A 118 6.15 15.60 -2.39
N GLY A 119 5.26 14.64 -2.59
CA GLY A 119 4.94 14.12 -3.91
C GLY A 119 4.21 12.80 -3.86
N ARG A 120 3.77 12.31 -5.02
CA ARG A 120 3.06 11.05 -5.11
C ARG A 120 4.05 9.88 -5.13
N ILE A 121 3.59 8.72 -4.69
CA ILE A 121 4.37 7.48 -4.75
C ILE A 121 4.66 7.07 -6.20
N GLU A 122 3.74 7.36 -7.12
CA GLU A 122 3.86 7.03 -8.53
C GLU A 122 4.90 7.90 -9.27
N ASP A 123 5.31 9.02 -8.69
CA ASP A 123 6.29 9.94 -9.27
C ASP A 123 7.74 9.47 -9.03
N LYS A 124 7.94 8.44 -8.18
CA LYS A 124 9.27 7.90 -7.85
C LYS A 124 9.62 6.73 -8.76
N GLU A 125 10.86 6.72 -9.23
CA GLU A 125 11.42 5.59 -9.99
C GLU A 125 11.61 4.35 -9.11
N LEU A 126 11.66 3.16 -9.70
CA LEU A 126 11.88 1.91 -8.97
C LEU A 126 13.19 1.95 -8.15
N ASP A 127 14.26 2.54 -8.68
CA ASP A 127 15.55 2.67 -8.00
C ASP A 127 15.46 3.46 -6.69
N PHE A 128 14.47 4.35 -6.54
CA PHE A 128 14.23 5.01 -5.26
C PHE A 128 13.81 4.00 -4.18
N TYR A 129 13.00 3.00 -4.54
CA TYR A 129 12.47 2.02 -3.59
C TYR A 129 13.47 0.91 -3.26
N SER A 130 14.43 0.63 -4.15
CA SER A 130 15.41 -0.45 -3.98
C SER A 130 16.33 -0.26 -2.77
N LYS A 131 16.58 1.00 -2.36
CA LYS A 131 17.47 1.33 -1.24
C LYS A 131 16.90 1.05 0.16
N PHE A 132 15.60 0.78 0.27
CA PHE A 132 14.95 0.55 1.56
C PHE A 132 14.99 -0.92 1.95
N SER A 133 15.21 -1.16 3.24
CA SER A 133 15.19 -2.48 3.86
C SER A 133 13.75 -2.89 4.19
N ILE A 134 12.91 -1.94 4.62
CA ILE A 134 11.50 -2.18 4.98
C ILE A 134 10.65 -0.98 4.53
N ILE A 135 9.42 -1.26 4.08
CA ILE A 135 8.44 -0.23 3.73
C ILE A 135 7.26 -0.30 4.71
N ALA A 136 7.01 0.76 5.47
CA ALA A 136 5.89 0.88 6.41
C ALA A 136 4.76 1.72 5.79
N LEU A 137 3.55 1.16 5.69
CA LEU A 137 2.42 1.80 5.00
C LEU A 137 1.42 2.38 6.00
N GLY A 138 1.22 3.68 5.92
CA GLY A 138 0.20 4.46 6.64
C GLY A 138 -0.84 5.08 5.70
N LEU A 139 -1.20 4.35 4.64
CA LEU A 139 -2.04 4.82 3.53
C LEU A 139 -3.54 4.82 3.86
N ASP A 140 -4.35 5.51 3.08
CA ASP A 140 -5.81 5.62 3.26
C ASP A 140 -6.60 5.09 2.05
N SER A 141 -5.94 4.82 0.92
CA SER A 141 -6.57 4.23 -0.28
C SER A 141 -6.11 2.79 -0.53
N ILE A 142 -6.95 2.04 -1.26
CA ILE A 142 -6.63 0.68 -1.71
C ILE A 142 -5.65 0.77 -2.88
N GLU A 143 -5.85 1.74 -3.76
CA GLU A 143 -5.08 1.98 -4.96
C GLU A 143 -3.60 2.25 -4.63
N ALA A 144 -3.32 3.10 -3.64
CA ALA A 144 -1.94 3.36 -3.21
C ALA A 144 -1.28 2.13 -2.58
N ARG A 145 -2.05 1.31 -1.83
CA ARG A 145 -1.53 0.05 -1.25
C ARG A 145 -1.22 -0.97 -2.34
N SER A 146 -2.10 -1.12 -3.31
CA SER A 146 -1.88 -1.97 -4.49
C SER A 146 -0.66 -1.53 -5.29
N TYR A 147 -0.47 -0.22 -5.48
CA TYR A 147 0.71 0.30 -6.18
C TYR A 147 2.01 -0.06 -5.45
N ILE A 148 2.12 0.26 -4.15
CA ILE A 148 3.33 -0.06 -3.37
C ILE A 148 3.55 -1.57 -3.28
N ASN A 149 2.48 -2.37 -3.18
CA ASN A 149 2.61 -3.83 -3.21
C ASN A 149 3.21 -4.33 -4.52
N ALA A 150 2.73 -3.80 -5.66
CA ALA A 150 3.28 -4.17 -6.95
C ALA A 150 4.74 -3.72 -7.10
N VAL A 151 5.11 -2.53 -6.61
CA VAL A 151 6.51 -2.07 -6.56
C VAL A 151 7.38 -3.00 -5.71
N ALA A 152 6.95 -3.37 -4.50
CA ALA A 152 7.70 -4.28 -3.64
C ALA A 152 7.85 -5.69 -4.27
N CYS A 153 6.80 -6.19 -4.92
CA CYS A 153 6.84 -7.46 -5.64
C CYS A 153 7.69 -7.39 -6.93
N SER A 154 7.91 -6.20 -7.49
CA SER A 154 8.70 -6.04 -8.72
C SER A 154 10.18 -6.38 -8.54
N PHE A 155 10.71 -6.20 -7.33
CA PHE A 155 12.09 -6.57 -6.98
C PHE A 155 12.28 -8.06 -6.75
N LEU A 156 11.21 -8.81 -6.54
CA LEU A 156 11.27 -10.20 -6.13
C LEU A 156 11.81 -11.07 -7.26
N GLU A 157 12.93 -11.74 -7.02
CA GLU A 157 13.51 -12.75 -7.91
C GLU A 157 13.18 -14.16 -7.40
N TYR A 158 13.23 -15.12 -8.32
CA TYR A 158 12.94 -16.53 -8.04
C TYR A 158 14.10 -17.39 -8.50
N ASP A 159 14.37 -18.48 -7.79
CA ASP A 159 15.33 -19.48 -8.20
C ASP A 159 14.74 -20.42 -9.28
N SER A 160 15.50 -21.46 -9.66
CA SER A 160 15.06 -22.45 -10.65
C SER A 160 13.87 -23.29 -10.20
N ASP A 161 13.60 -23.34 -8.90
CA ASP A 161 12.55 -24.15 -8.27
C ASP A 161 11.32 -23.29 -7.89
N ASP A 162 11.21 -22.09 -8.47
CA ASP A 162 10.16 -21.10 -8.19
C ASP A 162 10.07 -20.67 -6.71
N ASN A 163 11.17 -20.76 -5.95
CA ASN A 163 11.26 -20.20 -4.61
C ASN A 163 11.75 -18.74 -4.67
N PRO A 164 11.16 -17.84 -3.86
CA PRO A 164 11.61 -16.45 -3.80
C PRO A 164 13.02 -16.36 -3.20
N GLN A 165 13.89 -15.58 -3.84
CA GLN A 165 15.22 -15.27 -3.31
C GLN A 165 15.12 -14.24 -2.18
N GLU A 166 15.51 -14.63 -0.97
CA GLU A 166 15.30 -13.86 0.26
C GLU A 166 15.93 -12.45 0.22
N GLU A 167 17.10 -12.33 -0.41
CA GLU A 167 17.85 -11.07 -0.57
C GLU A 167 17.14 -10.02 -1.42
N THR A 168 16.21 -10.46 -2.28
CA THR A 168 15.45 -9.57 -3.17
C THR A 168 14.09 -9.17 -2.58
N VAL A 169 13.68 -9.83 -1.50
CA VAL A 169 12.42 -9.55 -0.83
C VAL A 169 12.47 -8.14 -0.23
N LYS A 170 11.42 -7.35 -0.47
CA LYS A 170 11.17 -6.08 0.20
C LYS A 170 10.04 -6.23 1.22
N PRO A 171 10.36 -6.49 2.50
CA PRO A 171 9.38 -6.56 3.57
C PRO A 171 8.53 -5.29 3.63
N MET A 172 7.23 -5.46 3.80
CA MET A 172 6.30 -4.39 4.07
C MET A 172 5.51 -4.63 5.34
N VAL A 173 5.22 -3.56 6.06
CA VAL A 173 4.29 -3.56 7.18
C VAL A 173 3.16 -2.61 6.88
N ASP A 174 1.96 -3.14 6.62
CA ASP A 174 0.77 -2.35 6.28
C ASP A 174 -0.11 -2.13 7.51
N GLY A 175 -0.44 -0.88 7.78
CA GLY A 175 -1.45 -0.52 8.76
C GLY A 175 -2.64 0.18 8.10
N GLY A 176 -3.83 -0.06 8.65
CA GLY A 176 -5.05 0.65 8.25
C GLY A 176 -5.94 0.92 9.46
N THR A 177 -6.74 1.98 9.39
CA THR A 177 -7.60 2.42 10.49
C THR A 177 -8.91 3.00 9.97
N GLU A 178 -10.01 2.66 10.63
CA GLU A 178 -11.35 3.20 10.37
C GLU A 178 -12.12 3.28 11.69
N GLY A 179 -12.34 4.50 12.19
CA GLY A 179 -12.96 4.78 13.47
C GLY A 179 -12.22 4.09 14.60
N PHE A 180 -12.88 3.11 15.22
CA PHE A 180 -12.32 2.27 16.27
C PHE A 180 -11.80 0.90 15.77
N LYS A 181 -11.71 0.72 14.45
CA LYS A 181 -11.21 -0.47 13.76
C LYS A 181 -9.91 -0.17 13.02
N GLY A 182 -9.24 -1.23 12.59
CA GLY A 182 -7.96 -1.17 11.93
C GLY A 182 -7.39 -2.54 11.62
N HIS A 183 -6.14 -2.58 11.21
CA HIS A 183 -5.40 -3.80 10.99
C HIS A 183 -3.91 -3.49 10.95
N ALA A 184 -3.08 -4.48 11.24
CA ALA A 184 -1.66 -4.46 10.96
C ALA A 184 -1.32 -5.76 10.20
N ARG A 185 -0.50 -5.68 9.16
CA ARG A 185 -0.19 -6.82 8.30
C ARG A 185 1.30 -6.81 8.03
N VAL A 186 1.89 -8.00 8.01
CA VAL A 186 3.27 -8.19 7.57
C VAL A 186 3.22 -8.89 6.23
N ILE A 187 3.79 -8.24 5.22
CA ILE A 187 3.86 -8.75 3.86
C ILE A 187 5.34 -8.96 3.54
N MET A 188 5.73 -10.22 3.41
CA MET A 188 6.96 -10.67 2.79
C MET A 188 6.59 -11.16 1.38
N PRO A 189 6.78 -10.34 0.32
CA PRO A 189 6.49 -10.73 -1.04
C PRO A 189 7.09 -12.09 -1.39
N GLY A 190 6.33 -12.94 -2.07
CA GLY A 190 6.78 -14.27 -2.49
C GLY A 190 6.57 -15.37 -1.45
N THR A 191 6.71 -15.06 -0.16
CA THR A 191 6.58 -16.03 0.95
C THR A 191 5.20 -15.99 1.59
N THR A 192 4.71 -14.79 1.86
CA THR A 192 3.41 -14.53 2.49
C THR A 192 2.42 -13.99 1.45
N PRO A 193 1.10 -14.02 1.69
CA PRO A 193 0.15 -13.38 0.78
C PRO A 193 0.46 -11.89 0.64
N CYS A 194 0.61 -11.44 -0.61
CA CYS A 194 0.74 -10.02 -0.91
C CYS A 194 -0.61 -9.30 -0.73
N PHE A 195 -0.61 -7.98 -0.93
CA PHE A 195 -1.83 -7.18 -0.82
C PHE A 195 -2.94 -7.69 -1.74
N GLU A 196 -2.64 -7.96 -3.01
CA GLU A 196 -3.62 -8.49 -3.97
C GLU A 196 -4.19 -9.86 -3.58
N CYS A 197 -3.41 -10.75 -2.96
CA CYS A 197 -3.92 -12.04 -2.47
C CYS A 197 -5.07 -11.89 -1.46
N THR A 198 -5.14 -10.73 -0.78
CA THR A 198 -6.09 -10.46 0.30
C THR A 198 -6.96 -9.22 0.03
N ILE A 199 -7.02 -8.75 -1.22
CA ILE A 199 -7.79 -7.56 -1.60
C ILE A 199 -9.28 -7.70 -1.29
N TRP A 200 -9.80 -8.93 -1.35
CA TRP A 200 -11.19 -9.28 -1.03
C TRP A 200 -11.58 -9.05 0.43
N LEU A 201 -10.60 -8.84 1.34
CA LEU A 201 -10.87 -8.46 2.73
C LEU A 201 -11.36 -7.02 2.87
N PHE A 202 -11.12 -6.17 1.86
CA PHE A 202 -11.64 -4.81 1.86
C PHE A 202 -13.11 -4.83 1.43
N PRO A 203 -14.00 -4.14 2.17
CA PRO A 203 -15.40 -4.10 1.81
C PRO A 203 -15.58 -3.43 0.44
N PRO A 204 -16.52 -3.91 -0.39
CA PRO A 204 -16.83 -3.23 -1.64
C PRO A 204 -17.32 -1.82 -1.34
N GLN A 205 -16.85 -0.84 -2.11
CA GLN A 205 -17.34 0.53 -2.00
C GLN A 205 -18.85 0.55 -2.26
N VAL A 206 -19.59 1.17 -1.34
CA VAL A 206 -21.05 1.30 -1.45
C VAL A 206 -21.36 2.23 -2.61
N LYS A 207 -21.79 1.67 -3.74
CA LYS A 207 -22.33 2.43 -4.87
C LYS A 207 -23.85 2.36 -4.83
N PHE A 208 -24.49 3.52 -4.82
CA PHE A 208 -25.95 3.59 -4.92
C PHE A 208 -26.37 3.43 -6.39
N PRO A 209 -27.33 2.55 -6.71
CA PRO A 209 -27.85 2.43 -8.07
C PRO A 209 -28.47 3.75 -8.54
N LEU A 210 -28.22 4.15 -9.79
CA LEU A 210 -28.74 5.39 -10.37
C LEU A 210 -30.27 5.49 -10.31
N CYS A 211 -30.98 4.38 -10.54
CA CYS A 211 -32.45 4.35 -10.42
C CYS A 211 -32.93 4.65 -8.99
N THR A 212 -32.20 4.21 -7.97
CA THR A 212 -32.50 4.53 -6.56
C THR A 212 -32.24 6.00 -6.28
N LEU A 213 -31.15 6.56 -6.80
CA LEU A 213 -30.84 7.99 -6.62
C LEU A 213 -31.86 8.88 -7.33
N ALA A 214 -32.21 8.56 -8.57
CA ALA A 214 -33.06 9.37 -9.45
C ALA A 214 -34.55 9.24 -9.16
N GLU A 215 -35.06 8.04 -8.87
CA GLU A 215 -36.51 7.78 -8.81
C GLU A 215 -37.00 7.44 -7.40
N THR A 216 -36.24 6.65 -6.62
CA THR A 216 -36.73 6.07 -5.36
C THR A 216 -35.74 6.21 -4.19
N PRO A 217 -35.38 7.45 -3.78
CA PRO A 217 -34.50 7.66 -2.64
C PRO A 217 -35.16 7.16 -1.34
N ARG A 218 -34.37 6.52 -0.48
CA ARG A 218 -34.84 5.91 0.79
C ARG A 218 -34.15 6.41 2.05
N THR A 219 -33.04 7.12 1.90
CA THR A 219 -32.16 7.54 3.01
C THR A 219 -31.62 8.92 2.71
N ALA A 220 -31.22 9.66 3.74
CA ALA A 220 -30.61 10.98 3.58
C ALA A 220 -29.37 10.95 2.68
N ALA A 221 -28.58 9.86 2.73
CA ALA A 221 -27.42 9.66 1.86
C ALA A 221 -27.81 9.60 0.37
N HIS A 222 -28.94 8.98 0.01
CA HIS A 222 -29.42 8.97 -1.37
C HIS A 222 -29.76 10.38 -1.88
N CYS A 223 -30.36 11.22 -1.03
CA CYS A 223 -30.68 12.61 -1.37
C CYS A 223 -29.41 13.45 -1.59
N ILE A 224 -28.39 13.23 -0.75
CA ILE A 224 -27.09 13.90 -0.86
C ILE A 224 -26.36 13.48 -2.14
N GLU A 225 -26.28 12.18 -2.42
CA GLU A 225 -25.61 11.67 -3.63
C GLU A 225 -26.32 12.09 -4.91
N TYR A 226 -27.66 12.16 -4.90
CA TYR A 226 -28.39 12.74 -6.03
C TYR A 226 -27.99 14.20 -6.28
N ALA A 227 -27.94 15.01 -5.21
CA ALA A 227 -27.58 16.42 -5.32
C ALA A 227 -26.14 16.60 -5.84
N HIS A 228 -25.21 15.77 -5.35
CA HIS A 228 -23.80 15.80 -5.72
C HIS A 228 -23.53 15.29 -7.14
N LEU A 229 -24.03 14.10 -7.50
CA LEU A 229 -23.65 13.43 -8.75
C LEU A 229 -24.55 13.77 -9.93
N ILE A 230 -25.83 14.10 -9.69
CA ILE A 230 -26.80 14.33 -10.76
C ILE A 230 -27.12 15.81 -10.86
N LYS A 231 -27.55 16.42 -9.75
CA LYS A 231 -28.08 17.79 -9.78
C LYS A 231 -27.00 18.84 -9.98
N TRP A 232 -25.79 18.61 -9.46
CA TRP A 232 -24.66 19.52 -9.64
C TRP A 232 -24.36 19.74 -11.12
N ASP A 233 -24.19 18.64 -11.88
CA ASP A 233 -23.86 18.68 -13.30
C ASP A 233 -25.00 19.26 -14.15
N GLU A 234 -26.26 18.99 -13.79
CA GLU A 234 -27.43 19.61 -14.43
C GLU A 234 -27.43 21.15 -14.32
N VAL A 235 -27.04 21.70 -13.17
CA VAL A 235 -27.18 23.13 -12.87
C VAL A 235 -25.91 23.92 -13.20
N HIS A 236 -24.74 23.33 -13.01
CA HIS A 236 -23.45 24.01 -13.14
C HIS A 236 -22.66 23.62 -14.39
N SER A 237 -23.34 23.05 -15.40
CA SER A 237 -22.84 22.60 -16.71
C SER A 237 -21.39 23.00 -17.01
N GLY A 238 -20.44 22.14 -16.67
CA GLY A 238 -19.01 22.31 -16.96
C GLY A 238 -18.13 22.85 -15.82
N LYS A 239 -18.68 23.23 -14.66
CA LYS A 239 -17.89 23.52 -13.46
C LYS A 239 -17.71 22.27 -12.61
N ALA A 240 -16.46 21.84 -12.43
CA ALA A 240 -16.12 20.72 -11.56
C ALA A 240 -16.55 21.02 -10.11
N PHE A 241 -17.18 20.04 -9.47
CA PHE A 241 -17.49 20.11 -8.05
C PHE A 241 -16.19 20.04 -7.25
N ASP A 242 -16.05 20.96 -6.30
CA ASP A 242 -14.93 20.99 -5.35
C ASP A 242 -15.47 20.66 -3.94
N PRO A 243 -15.14 19.51 -3.35
CA PRO A 243 -15.59 19.13 -2.02
C PRO A 243 -14.99 20.01 -0.91
N ASP A 244 -13.87 20.70 -1.16
CA ASP A 244 -13.22 21.55 -0.17
C ASP A 244 -13.73 22.99 -0.18
N ASP A 245 -14.48 23.39 -1.23
CA ASP A 245 -15.17 24.67 -1.31
C ASP A 245 -16.44 24.69 -0.41
N PRO A 246 -16.50 25.56 0.61
CA PRO A 246 -17.67 25.67 1.48
C PRO A 246 -18.96 26.07 0.76
N GLU A 247 -18.88 26.83 -0.33
CA GLU A 247 -20.05 27.26 -1.11
C GLU A 247 -20.65 26.08 -1.88
N HIS A 248 -19.78 25.28 -2.51
CA HIS A 248 -20.17 24.05 -3.21
C HIS A 248 -20.84 23.06 -2.26
N MET A 249 -20.22 22.81 -1.11
CA MET A 249 -20.77 21.94 -0.07
C MET A 249 -22.11 22.43 0.47
N LYS A 250 -22.26 23.74 0.69
CA LYS A 250 -23.51 24.34 1.15
C LYS A 250 -24.62 24.24 0.09
N TRP A 251 -24.28 24.37 -1.18
CA TRP A 251 -25.23 24.16 -2.27
C TRP A 251 -25.75 22.72 -2.29
N VAL A 252 -24.85 21.73 -2.23
CA VAL A 252 -25.24 20.30 -2.20
C VAL A 252 -26.11 20.00 -0.99
N TYR A 253 -25.78 20.54 0.18
CA TYR A 253 -26.60 20.42 1.38
C TYR A 253 -28.02 20.97 1.17
N ASN A 254 -28.15 22.20 0.66
CA ASN A 254 -29.45 22.83 0.44
C ASN A 254 -30.32 22.02 -0.55
N GLU A 255 -29.71 21.51 -1.61
CA GLU A 255 -30.44 20.75 -2.62
C GLU A 255 -30.83 19.35 -2.12
N ALA A 256 -29.96 18.72 -1.32
CA ALA A 256 -30.27 17.47 -0.63
C ALA A 256 -31.44 17.63 0.36
N VAL A 257 -31.54 18.76 1.07
CA VAL A 257 -32.66 19.07 1.98
C VAL A 257 -33.96 19.16 1.20
N LYS A 258 -34.00 19.93 0.10
CA LYS A 258 -35.22 20.04 -0.74
C LYS A 258 -35.67 18.68 -1.24
N ARG A 259 -34.73 17.85 -1.69
CA ARG A 259 -35.05 16.49 -2.16
C ARG A 259 -35.54 15.60 -1.02
N ALA A 260 -34.94 15.69 0.15
CA ALA A 260 -35.37 14.93 1.31
C ALA A 260 -36.79 15.33 1.76
N GLU A 261 -37.14 16.61 1.70
CA GLU A 261 -38.49 17.10 1.96
C GLU A 261 -39.52 16.56 0.96
N LEU A 262 -39.20 16.53 -0.34
CA LEU A 262 -40.07 15.99 -1.39
C LEU A 262 -40.44 14.52 -1.18
N PHE A 263 -39.51 13.72 -0.67
CA PHE A 263 -39.72 12.29 -0.43
C PHE A 263 -40.05 11.95 1.04
N GLY A 264 -40.18 12.96 1.91
CA GLY A 264 -40.48 12.75 3.34
C GLY A 264 -39.37 12.04 4.12
N ILE A 265 -38.10 12.22 3.73
CA ILE A 265 -36.94 11.55 4.31
C ILE A 265 -36.29 12.46 5.37
N PRO A 266 -36.27 12.08 6.66
CA PRO A 266 -35.59 12.87 7.68
C PRO A 266 -34.07 12.61 7.70
N GLY A 267 -33.32 13.50 8.36
CA GLY A 267 -31.94 13.23 8.77
C GLY A 267 -30.83 13.82 7.87
N VAL A 268 -31.16 14.67 6.89
CA VAL A 268 -30.15 15.44 6.16
C VAL A 268 -29.57 16.52 7.08
N THR A 269 -28.26 16.45 7.32
CA THR A 269 -27.52 17.45 8.10
C THR A 269 -26.25 17.83 7.35
N TYR A 270 -25.72 19.04 7.58
CA TYR A 270 -24.50 19.48 6.90
C TYR A 270 -23.30 18.53 7.15
N SER A 271 -23.19 18.02 8.38
CA SER A 271 -22.17 17.02 8.75
C SER A 271 -22.33 15.71 7.97
N LEU A 272 -23.57 15.21 7.81
CA LEU A 272 -23.84 14.04 6.98
C LEU A 272 -23.54 14.31 5.50
N THR A 273 -23.84 15.50 4.99
CA THR A 273 -23.49 15.91 3.62
C THR A 273 -21.98 15.88 3.41
N GLN A 274 -21.20 16.44 4.31
CA GLN A 274 -19.73 16.36 4.27
C GLN A 274 -19.25 14.90 4.32
N GLY A 275 -19.83 14.09 5.21
CA GLY A 275 -19.49 12.68 5.37
C GLY A 275 -19.72 11.85 4.09
N VAL A 276 -20.86 12.04 3.44
CA VAL A 276 -21.22 11.33 2.20
C VAL A 276 -20.37 11.82 1.02
N VAL A 277 -20.32 13.13 0.80
CA VAL A 277 -19.62 13.71 -0.37
C VAL A 277 -18.12 13.45 -0.32
N LYS A 278 -17.49 13.62 0.85
CA LYS A 278 -16.04 13.39 1.01
C LYS A 278 -15.70 11.94 1.35
N ASN A 279 -16.68 11.04 1.46
CA ASN A 279 -16.49 9.68 1.97
C ASN A 279 -15.67 9.64 3.27
N ILE A 280 -16.00 10.52 4.24
CA ILE A 280 -15.17 10.71 5.43
C ILE A 280 -15.14 9.43 6.27
N ILE A 281 -13.97 8.81 6.31
CA ILE A 281 -13.67 7.72 7.23
C ILE A 281 -13.40 8.34 8.62
N PRO A 282 -14.17 7.99 9.67
CA PRO A 282 -13.88 8.46 11.02
C PRO A 282 -12.45 8.06 11.40
N ALA A 283 -11.70 8.94 12.05
CA ALA A 283 -10.31 8.67 12.39
C ALA A 283 -9.99 9.17 13.80
N ILE A 284 -9.41 8.29 14.62
CA ILE A 284 -9.23 8.49 16.06
C ILE A 284 -7.77 8.23 16.42
N ALA A 285 -7.17 9.14 17.20
CA ALA A 285 -5.78 9.06 17.58
C ALA A 285 -5.42 7.75 18.31
N SER A 286 -6.29 7.27 19.20
CA SER A 286 -6.05 6.02 19.95
C SER A 286 -5.92 4.80 19.04
N THR A 287 -6.75 4.71 17.99
CA THR A 287 -6.70 3.59 17.03
C THR A 287 -5.45 3.66 16.17
N ASN A 288 -5.06 4.86 15.71
CA ASN A 288 -3.79 5.06 15.00
C ASN A 288 -2.60 4.64 15.84
N ALA A 289 -2.57 5.02 17.12
CA ALA A 289 -1.48 4.67 18.04
C ALA A 289 -1.37 3.15 18.25
N ILE A 290 -2.49 2.44 18.43
CA ILE A 290 -2.50 0.98 18.59
C ILE A 290 -1.96 0.27 17.34
N ILE A 291 -2.44 0.66 16.16
CA ILE A 291 -2.01 0.05 14.90
C ILE A 291 -0.55 0.39 14.60
N SER A 292 -0.14 1.64 14.80
CA SER A 292 1.26 2.06 14.64
C SER A 292 2.21 1.27 15.53
N ALA A 293 1.85 1.06 16.80
CA ALA A 293 2.65 0.29 17.73
C ALA A 293 2.82 -1.16 17.26
N ALA A 294 1.74 -1.79 16.75
CA ALA A 294 1.82 -3.12 16.17
C ALA A 294 2.73 -3.14 14.93
N CYS A 295 2.55 -2.21 14.01
CA CYS A 295 3.37 -2.11 12.80
C CYS A 295 4.86 -1.91 13.14
N THR A 296 5.17 -0.97 14.03
CA THR A 296 6.56 -0.68 14.44
C THR A 296 7.22 -1.87 15.12
N LEU A 297 6.47 -2.60 15.95
CA LEU A 297 6.98 -3.81 16.60
C LEU A 297 7.33 -4.88 15.56
N GLU A 298 6.51 -5.08 14.54
CA GLU A 298 6.83 -5.99 13.44
C GLU A 298 8.01 -5.50 12.60
N THR A 299 8.13 -4.20 12.34
CA THR A 299 9.31 -3.63 11.68
C THR A 299 10.59 -3.93 12.47
N LEU A 300 10.56 -3.77 13.80
CA LEU A 300 11.71 -4.10 14.66
C LEU A 300 12.05 -5.60 14.59
N LYS A 301 11.05 -6.48 14.68
CA LYS A 301 11.25 -7.93 14.60
C LYS A 301 11.83 -8.37 13.26
N ILE A 302 11.34 -7.81 12.15
CA ILE A 302 11.86 -8.09 10.80
C ILE A 302 13.31 -7.62 10.70
N ALA A 303 13.61 -6.40 11.16
CA ALA A 303 14.94 -5.82 11.05
C ALA A 303 15.98 -6.53 11.91
N SER A 304 15.58 -7.03 13.09
CA SER A 304 16.54 -7.47 14.10
C SER A 304 16.45 -8.95 14.46
N GLY A 305 15.40 -9.68 14.05
CA GLY A 305 15.16 -11.06 14.45
C GLY A 305 14.88 -11.26 15.95
N CYS A 306 14.70 -10.19 16.74
CA CYS A 306 14.60 -10.29 18.21
C CYS A 306 13.36 -11.06 18.70
N SER A 307 12.38 -11.29 17.82
CA SER A 307 11.28 -12.21 18.05
C SER A 307 10.71 -12.74 16.74
N LYS A 308 9.90 -13.79 16.81
CA LYS A 308 9.09 -14.25 15.67
C LYS A 308 8.11 -13.16 15.24
N THR A 309 7.98 -12.99 13.94
CA THR A 309 7.02 -12.08 13.32
C THR A 309 5.59 -12.61 13.47
N LEU A 310 4.63 -11.73 13.28
CA LEU A 310 3.22 -12.07 13.13
C LEU A 310 3.02 -13.10 12.01
N SER A 311 2.03 -14.00 12.15
CA SER A 311 1.52 -14.84 11.05
C SER A 311 0.72 -14.01 10.03
N ASN A 312 1.41 -13.05 9.39
CA ASN A 312 1.03 -12.25 8.21
C ASN A 312 -0.11 -11.23 8.39
N TYR A 313 -1.11 -11.47 9.24
CA TYR A 313 -2.28 -10.59 9.29
C TYR A 313 -2.95 -10.47 10.67
N LEU A 314 -3.14 -9.23 11.14
CA LEU A 314 -3.82 -8.86 12.39
C LEU A 314 -5.03 -7.98 12.07
N THR A 315 -6.25 -8.38 12.47
CA THR A 315 -7.50 -7.64 12.17
C THR A 315 -8.38 -7.27 13.36
N LEU A 316 -9.16 -6.19 13.18
CA LEU A 316 -10.16 -5.60 14.10
C LEU A 316 -11.62 -5.70 13.50
N PRO A 317 -12.52 -6.64 13.86
CA PRO A 317 -13.81 -6.86 13.16
C PRO A 317 -15.13 -6.51 13.94
N VAL A 318 -16.33 -6.82 13.36
CA VAL A 318 -17.69 -6.99 14.01
C VAL A 318 -18.54 -8.11 13.32
N LYS A 319 -19.33 -8.93 14.07
CA LYS A 319 -20.35 -9.90 13.56
C LYS A 319 -21.76 -9.29 13.45
N PRO A 320 -22.64 -9.77 12.54
CA PRO A 320 -24.05 -10.04 12.85
C PRO A 320 -24.30 -11.54 13.09
N ARG A 321 -25.34 -11.86 13.88
CA ARG A 321 -25.74 -13.22 14.24
C ARG A 321 -26.48 -13.94 13.10
N ASN A 322 -26.43 -15.26 13.16
CA ASN A 322 -27.24 -16.27 12.45
C ASN A 322 -26.78 -16.67 11.04
N PHE A 323 -25.86 -17.63 10.96
CA PHE A 323 -25.87 -18.66 9.92
C PHE A 323 -25.29 -19.94 10.53
N ASP A 324 -26.15 -20.94 10.69
CA ASP A 324 -25.81 -22.28 11.16
C ASP A 324 -25.17 -23.09 10.03
N GLY A 325 -24.06 -23.77 10.33
CA GLY A 325 -23.57 -24.87 9.52
C GLY A 325 -22.30 -24.60 8.72
N LEU A 326 -21.16 -24.41 9.40
CA LEU A 326 -19.85 -24.92 8.98
C LEU A 326 -18.90 -24.87 10.18
N ARG A 327 -18.28 -26.02 10.46
CA ARG A 327 -17.37 -26.25 11.59
C ARG A 327 -16.06 -25.50 11.36
N GLU A 328 -15.52 -24.97 12.46
CA GLU A 328 -14.15 -24.49 12.65
C GLU A 328 -13.67 -23.32 11.79
N LEU A 329 -14.14 -22.12 12.13
CA LEU A 329 -13.38 -20.89 11.90
C LEU A 329 -13.66 -19.93 13.05
N CYS A 330 -12.93 -20.08 14.15
CA CYS A 330 -13.09 -19.22 15.32
C CYS A 330 -12.53 -17.82 15.02
N VAL A 331 -13.46 -16.94 14.69
CA VAL A 331 -13.26 -15.52 14.44
C VAL A 331 -13.13 -14.80 15.79
N ALA A 332 -11.90 -14.47 16.18
CA ALA A 332 -11.59 -13.46 17.18
C ALA A 332 -11.46 -12.07 16.52
N PHE A 333 -11.65 -11.03 17.30
CA PHE A 333 -11.91 -9.68 16.86
C PHE A 333 -10.94 -8.70 17.58
N LEU A 334 -10.76 -7.45 17.19
CA LEU A 334 -10.33 -6.36 18.09
C LEU A 334 -11.22 -5.17 17.86
N LYS A 335 -12.41 -5.27 18.45
CA LYS A 335 -13.12 -4.09 18.90
C LYS A 335 -12.21 -3.40 19.91
N TYR A 336 -11.88 -2.13 19.73
CA TYR A 336 -11.96 -1.20 20.85
C TYR A 336 -13.32 -0.52 20.71
N ASN A 337 -14.38 -1.23 21.05
CA ASN A 337 -15.65 -0.55 21.23
C ASN A 337 -15.54 0.04 22.63
N GLY A 338 -15.45 1.36 22.75
CA GLY A 338 -15.59 2.04 24.04
C GLY A 338 -16.89 1.65 24.78
N ALA A 339 -17.80 0.92 24.11
CA ALA A 339 -19.00 0.31 24.68
C ALA A 339 -18.91 -1.19 25.05
N GLU A 340 -17.92 -2.00 24.62
CA GLU A 340 -17.88 -3.47 24.90
C GLU A 340 -16.48 -4.09 25.19
N GLY A 341 -15.39 -3.32 25.25
CA GLY A 341 -14.05 -3.80 25.62
C GLY A 341 -13.02 -3.90 24.47
N LEU A 342 -11.81 -4.39 24.77
CA LEU A 342 -10.69 -4.61 23.85
C LEU A 342 -10.55 -6.11 23.50
N HIS A 343 -10.40 -6.46 22.22
CA HIS A 343 -10.16 -7.85 21.79
C HIS A 343 -8.84 -7.93 20.95
N THR A 344 -8.35 -9.03 20.35
CA THR A 344 -7.19 -9.10 19.38
C THR A 344 -7.33 -10.40 18.58
N LYS A 345 -7.19 -10.39 17.24
CA LYS A 345 -7.01 -11.62 16.45
C LYS A 345 -5.86 -11.52 15.47
N VAL A 346 -5.00 -12.54 15.54
CA VAL A 346 -4.00 -12.89 14.54
C VAL A 346 -4.58 -14.01 13.66
N THR A 347 -4.52 -13.85 12.34
CA THR A 347 -4.97 -14.88 11.39
C THR A 347 -3.88 -15.08 10.37
N GLU A 348 -3.52 -16.34 10.12
CA GLU A 348 -2.62 -16.68 9.03
C GLU A 348 -3.41 -16.82 7.74
N PHE A 349 -3.00 -16.07 6.72
CA PHE A 349 -3.49 -16.22 5.36
C PHE A 349 -2.44 -16.91 4.51
N VAL A 350 -2.91 -17.73 3.58
CA VAL A 350 -2.07 -18.46 2.65
C VAL A 350 -1.91 -17.63 1.37
N LYS A 351 -0.69 -17.59 0.84
CA LYS A 351 -0.39 -16.98 -0.45
C LYS A 351 -1.18 -17.70 -1.55
N ASP A 352 -1.82 -16.91 -2.41
CA ASP A 352 -2.40 -17.45 -3.65
C ASP A 352 -1.27 -17.85 -4.61
N LYS A 353 -1.27 -19.12 -5.03
CA LYS A 353 -0.25 -19.68 -5.93
C LYS A 353 -0.34 -19.11 -7.33
N ASP A 354 -1.53 -18.71 -7.75
CA ASP A 354 -1.80 -18.16 -9.08
C ASP A 354 -1.75 -16.62 -9.10
N CYS A 355 -1.28 -15.99 -8.02
CA CYS A 355 -1.20 -14.54 -7.92
C CYS A 355 -0.28 -13.95 -9.01
N LEU A 356 -0.86 -13.09 -9.87
CA LEU A 356 -0.13 -12.42 -10.96
C LEU A 356 0.82 -11.31 -10.49
N VAL A 357 0.84 -10.98 -9.20
CA VAL A 357 1.66 -9.90 -8.63
C VAL A 357 2.87 -10.46 -7.86
N CYS A 358 2.64 -11.34 -6.89
CA CYS A 358 3.71 -11.95 -6.08
C CYS A 358 4.04 -13.40 -6.48
N GLY A 359 3.69 -13.79 -7.71
CA GLY A 359 4.10 -15.05 -8.33
C GLY A 359 5.40 -14.91 -9.13
N PRO A 360 5.98 -16.03 -9.61
CA PRO A 360 7.24 -16.03 -10.37
C PRO A 360 7.20 -15.15 -11.64
N GLY A 361 5.99 -14.91 -12.16
CA GLY A 361 5.72 -14.09 -13.32
C GLY A 361 4.92 -14.88 -14.35
N VAL A 362 4.27 -14.20 -15.28
CA VAL A 362 3.62 -14.88 -16.41
C VAL A 362 4.68 -15.21 -17.45
N LEU A 363 4.87 -16.48 -17.75
CA LEU A 363 5.77 -16.94 -18.80
C LEU A 363 5.24 -16.49 -20.17
N VAL A 364 6.08 -15.78 -20.93
CA VAL A 364 5.80 -15.38 -22.31
C VAL A 364 6.95 -15.84 -23.19
N GLU A 365 6.66 -16.81 -24.06
CA GLU A 365 7.63 -17.32 -25.03
C GLU A 365 7.54 -16.54 -26.33
N LEU A 366 8.68 -16.02 -26.80
CA LEU A 366 8.76 -15.19 -28.01
C LEU A 366 9.85 -15.70 -28.95
N GLU A 367 9.74 -15.38 -30.24
CA GLU A 367 10.86 -15.50 -31.18
C GLU A 367 11.78 -14.27 -31.05
N THR A 368 13.06 -14.43 -31.35
CA THR A 368 14.05 -13.34 -31.28
C THR A 368 13.75 -12.17 -32.24
N SER A 369 12.92 -12.41 -33.26
CA SER A 369 12.48 -11.42 -34.25
C SER A 369 11.29 -10.56 -33.80
N VAL A 370 10.65 -10.88 -32.67
CA VAL A 370 9.45 -10.16 -32.22
C VAL A 370 9.80 -8.73 -31.80
N THR A 371 9.15 -7.76 -32.43
CA THR A 371 9.30 -6.34 -32.12
C THR A 371 8.60 -5.98 -30.80
N LEU A 372 9.06 -4.89 -30.18
CA LEU A 372 8.44 -4.38 -28.95
C LEU A 372 6.96 -4.02 -29.16
N GLU A 373 6.59 -3.47 -30.32
CA GLU A 373 5.19 -3.20 -30.68
C GLU A 373 4.33 -4.47 -30.67
N LYS A 374 4.81 -5.54 -31.33
CA LYS A 374 4.08 -6.81 -31.39
C LYS A 374 3.99 -7.46 -30.01
N PHE A 375 5.02 -7.33 -29.19
CA PHE A 375 4.99 -7.78 -27.80
C PHE A 375 3.89 -7.05 -26.99
N ILE A 376 3.78 -5.73 -27.12
CA ILE A 376 2.73 -4.96 -26.44
C ILE A 376 1.33 -5.42 -26.88
N SER A 377 1.10 -5.65 -28.17
CA SER A 377 -0.17 -6.19 -28.66
C SER A 377 -0.48 -7.59 -28.08
N LEU A 378 0.53 -8.45 -27.92
CA LEU A 378 0.34 -9.76 -27.27
C LEU A 378 -0.10 -9.62 -25.81
N LEU A 379 0.36 -8.61 -25.07
CA LEU A 379 -0.07 -8.38 -23.69
C LEU A 379 -1.52 -7.90 -23.60
N GLU A 380 -1.99 -7.14 -24.58
CA GLU A 380 -3.39 -6.71 -24.70
C GLU A 380 -4.32 -7.89 -24.96
N GLU A 381 -3.90 -8.85 -25.80
CA GLU A 381 -4.70 -10.03 -26.16
C GLU A 381 -4.57 -11.19 -25.16
N HIS A 382 -3.53 -11.20 -24.31
CA HIS A 382 -3.24 -12.33 -23.43
C HIS A 382 -4.37 -12.56 -22.39
N PRO A 383 -4.93 -13.78 -22.28
CA PRO A 383 -6.16 -14.05 -21.54
C PRO A 383 -6.06 -13.78 -20.04
N LYS A 384 -4.85 -13.86 -19.45
CA LYS A 384 -4.61 -13.55 -18.03
C LYS A 384 -4.18 -12.11 -17.76
N LEU A 385 -3.69 -11.38 -18.76
CA LEU A 385 -3.06 -10.06 -18.54
C LEU A 385 -3.95 -8.92 -19.02
N GLN A 386 -4.51 -9.02 -20.24
CA GLN A 386 -5.42 -8.04 -20.85
C GLN A 386 -4.98 -6.59 -20.62
N LEU A 387 -3.67 -6.34 -20.77
CA LEU A 387 -3.02 -5.13 -20.28
C LEU A 387 -3.02 -4.05 -21.36
N LEU A 388 -3.96 -3.11 -21.27
CA LEU A 388 -4.09 -2.01 -22.24
C LEU A 388 -3.06 -0.91 -21.98
N LYS A 389 -2.60 -0.26 -23.06
CA LYS A 389 -1.68 0.89 -22.96
C LYS A 389 -0.42 0.59 -22.13
N ALA A 390 0.25 -0.52 -22.46
CA ALA A 390 1.39 -1.00 -21.70
C ALA A 390 2.66 -0.15 -21.95
N SER A 391 3.30 0.24 -20.87
CA SER A 391 4.68 0.74 -20.78
C SER A 391 5.58 -0.38 -20.31
N ILE A 392 6.73 -0.56 -20.94
CA ILE A 392 7.63 -1.70 -20.74
C ILE A 392 8.98 -1.21 -20.22
N SER A 393 9.46 -1.84 -19.16
CA SER A 393 10.77 -1.58 -18.58
C SER A 393 11.54 -2.88 -18.34
N HIS A 394 12.87 -2.80 -18.43
CA HIS A 394 13.79 -3.91 -18.23
C HIS A 394 15.01 -3.41 -17.46
N ARG A 395 15.30 -4.02 -16.30
CA ARG A 395 16.44 -3.66 -15.41
C ARG A 395 16.55 -2.15 -15.14
N GLY A 396 15.43 -1.52 -14.82
CA GLY A 396 15.35 -0.07 -14.55
C GLY A 396 15.41 0.82 -15.79
N LYS A 397 15.64 0.27 -16.99
CA LYS A 397 15.58 1.02 -18.25
C LYS A 397 14.18 0.98 -18.85
N ASN A 398 13.66 2.15 -19.18
CA ASN A 398 12.41 2.30 -19.89
C ASN A 398 12.58 1.92 -21.36
N LEU A 399 12.09 0.74 -21.76
CA LEU A 399 12.12 0.29 -23.15
C LEU A 399 11.08 1.05 -23.98
N TYR A 400 9.89 1.23 -23.41
CA TYR A 400 8.82 2.07 -23.97
C TYR A 400 7.94 2.63 -22.85
N MET A 401 7.62 3.93 -22.92
CA MET A 401 6.75 4.61 -21.96
C MET A 401 5.60 5.27 -22.69
N GLN A 402 4.37 5.01 -22.27
CA GLN A 402 3.20 5.62 -22.91
C GLN A 402 2.89 7.01 -22.36
N ALA A 403 3.41 7.34 -21.19
CA ALA A 403 3.27 8.64 -20.54
C ALA A 403 4.49 8.89 -19.63
N PRO A 404 4.86 10.16 -19.38
CA PRO A 404 4.36 11.39 -20.03
C PRO A 404 4.80 11.51 -21.50
N PRO A 405 4.18 12.41 -22.32
CA PRO A 405 4.43 12.52 -23.77
C PRO A 405 5.90 12.68 -24.16
N VAL A 406 6.70 13.33 -23.31
CA VAL A 406 8.14 13.50 -23.53
C VAL A 406 8.87 12.15 -23.53
N LEU A 407 8.56 11.27 -22.57
CA LEU A 407 9.15 9.93 -22.52
C LEU A 407 8.61 9.03 -23.63
N GLU A 408 7.36 9.23 -24.03
CA GLU A 408 6.78 8.52 -25.17
C GLU A 408 7.51 8.87 -26.46
N GLU A 409 7.71 10.15 -26.75
CA GLU A 409 8.45 10.59 -27.94
C GLU A 409 9.90 10.07 -27.93
N MET A 410 10.56 10.09 -26.77
CA MET A 410 11.93 9.59 -26.61
C MET A 410 12.05 8.07 -26.79
N THR A 411 11.02 7.30 -26.42
CA THR A 411 11.07 5.82 -26.47
C THR A 411 10.33 5.22 -27.66
N ARG A 412 9.57 6.03 -28.42
CA ARG A 412 8.79 5.59 -29.59
C ARG A 412 9.64 4.89 -30.64
N SER A 413 10.88 5.34 -30.86
CA SER A 413 11.80 4.70 -31.83
C SER A 413 12.11 3.24 -31.49
N ASN A 414 11.94 2.83 -30.22
CA ASN A 414 12.19 1.46 -29.79
C ASN A 414 11.08 0.48 -30.20
N LEU A 415 9.88 0.96 -30.55
CA LEU A 415 8.73 0.11 -30.88
C LEU A 415 9.01 -0.83 -32.07
N SER A 416 9.76 -0.35 -33.07
CA SER A 416 10.14 -1.12 -34.26
C SER A 416 11.32 -2.07 -34.04
N LEU A 417 12.02 -1.97 -32.91
CA LEU A 417 13.18 -2.80 -32.60
C LEU A 417 12.74 -4.15 -32.01
N ALA A 418 13.54 -5.19 -32.24
CA ALA A 418 13.32 -6.49 -31.63
C ALA A 418 13.51 -6.41 -30.11
N LEU A 419 12.58 -6.99 -29.34
CA LEU A 419 12.65 -6.99 -27.88
C LEU A 419 13.94 -7.68 -27.40
N PHE A 420 14.37 -8.74 -28.10
CA PHE A 420 15.61 -9.45 -27.82
C PHE A 420 16.84 -8.53 -27.87
N ASP A 421 16.92 -7.64 -28.87
CA ASP A 421 18.03 -6.68 -28.98
C ASP A 421 17.96 -5.61 -27.89
N LEU A 422 16.76 -5.12 -27.57
CA LEU A 422 16.53 -4.14 -26.50
C LEU A 422 16.87 -4.68 -25.11
N MET A 423 16.64 -5.98 -24.88
CA MET A 423 17.01 -6.68 -23.65
C MET A 423 18.51 -7.04 -23.58
N GLY A 424 19.30 -6.65 -24.59
CA GLY A 424 20.73 -6.94 -24.62
C GLY A 424 21.09 -8.36 -25.02
N LYS A 425 20.22 -9.03 -25.82
CA LYS A 425 20.40 -10.40 -26.35
C LYS A 425 20.46 -11.48 -25.26
N ILE A 426 19.70 -11.26 -24.18
CA ILE A 426 19.55 -12.22 -23.09
C ILE A 426 18.42 -13.20 -23.46
N SER A 427 18.68 -14.51 -23.37
CA SER A 427 17.73 -15.56 -23.78
C SER A 427 16.52 -15.67 -22.85
N LYS A 428 16.69 -15.36 -21.56
CA LYS A 428 15.65 -15.40 -20.53
C LYS A 428 15.88 -14.28 -19.53
N ASP A 429 14.87 -13.43 -19.33
CA ASP A 429 14.90 -12.41 -18.27
C ASP A 429 13.50 -11.93 -17.90
N VAL A 430 13.40 -11.18 -16.80
CA VAL A 430 12.17 -10.57 -16.33
C VAL A 430 11.98 -9.20 -16.98
N VAL A 431 10.77 -8.97 -17.49
CA VAL A 431 10.31 -7.68 -18.00
C VAL A 431 9.14 -7.19 -17.16
N HIS A 432 9.14 -5.90 -16.84
CA HIS A 432 8.06 -5.25 -16.10
C HIS A 432 7.17 -4.47 -17.03
N ALA A 433 5.87 -4.77 -17.01
CA ALA A 433 4.86 -4.12 -17.81
C ALA A 433 3.89 -3.34 -16.92
N THR A 434 3.81 -2.03 -17.11
CA THR A 434 2.83 -1.16 -16.45
C THR A 434 1.75 -0.80 -17.44
N GLY A 435 0.50 -1.03 -17.13
CA GLY A 435 -0.60 -0.67 -18.04
C GLY A 435 -1.91 -0.47 -17.30
N THR A 436 -3.00 -0.48 -18.06
CA THR A 436 -4.36 -0.34 -17.53
C THR A 436 -5.13 -1.63 -17.80
N ILE A 437 -5.73 -2.20 -16.76
CA ILE A 437 -6.70 -3.29 -16.90
C ILE A 437 -8.12 -2.77 -16.72
N ILE A 438 -9.08 -3.41 -17.37
CA ILE A 438 -10.50 -3.14 -17.18
C ILE A 438 -11.07 -4.28 -16.33
N GLU A 439 -11.20 -4.03 -15.03
CA GLU A 439 -11.87 -4.95 -14.12
C GLU A 439 -13.19 -4.31 -13.66
N SER A 440 -14.32 -5.00 -13.89
CA SER A 440 -15.66 -4.54 -13.45
C SER A 440 -15.98 -3.09 -13.85
N ASP A 441 -15.74 -2.74 -15.12
CA ASP A 441 -15.91 -1.40 -15.72
C ASP A 441 -15.05 -0.28 -15.12
N LYS A 442 -14.07 -0.59 -14.26
CA LYS A 442 -13.07 0.36 -13.77
C LYS A 442 -11.74 0.16 -14.50
N LYS A 443 -11.16 1.27 -14.96
CA LYS A 443 -9.78 1.32 -15.46
C LYS A 443 -8.84 1.46 -14.27
N THR A 444 -8.03 0.44 -14.01
CA THR A 444 -7.05 0.44 -12.92
C THR A 444 -5.66 0.31 -13.51
N SER A 445 -4.73 1.17 -13.09
CA SER A 445 -3.33 0.99 -13.45
C SER A 445 -2.75 -0.19 -12.67
N CYS A 446 -2.00 -1.06 -13.34
CA CYS A 446 -1.33 -2.18 -12.69
C CYS A 446 0.07 -2.39 -13.25
N LEU A 447 0.93 -2.94 -12.41
CA LEU A 447 2.27 -3.40 -12.76
C LEU A 447 2.24 -4.93 -12.76
N ARG A 448 2.82 -5.53 -13.80
CA ARG A 448 2.89 -6.98 -14.00
C ARG A 448 4.33 -7.41 -14.26
N LYS A 449 4.70 -8.52 -13.64
CA LYS A 449 5.99 -9.19 -13.86
C LYS A 449 5.82 -10.26 -14.93
N LEU A 450 6.61 -10.18 -16.00
CA LEU A 450 6.58 -11.10 -17.13
C LEU A 450 7.93 -11.81 -17.22
N LEU A 451 7.92 -13.13 -17.29
CA LEU A 451 9.13 -13.91 -17.55
C LEU A 451 9.21 -14.15 -19.06
N VAL A 452 10.08 -13.41 -19.74
CA VAL A 452 10.22 -13.50 -21.20
C VAL A 452 11.31 -14.49 -21.55
N VAL A 453 10.99 -15.47 -22.39
CA VAL A 453 11.92 -16.49 -22.89
C VAL A 453 11.94 -16.45 -24.42
N PHE A 454 13.14 -16.33 -25.00
CA PHE A 454 13.31 -16.31 -26.45
C PHE A 454 13.68 -17.69 -27.00
N LYS A 455 12.85 -18.19 -27.91
CA LYS A 455 13.09 -19.45 -28.63
C LYS A 455 14.30 -19.32 -29.56
N GLY A 456 15.22 -20.28 -29.48
CA GLY A 456 16.37 -20.41 -30.39
C GLY A 456 17.63 -19.61 -30.00
N ALA A 457 17.67 -18.99 -28.82
CA ALA A 457 18.87 -18.29 -28.32
C ALA A 457 19.82 -19.22 -27.54
N ASP A 458 19.31 -20.29 -26.94
CA ASP A 458 20.10 -21.35 -26.34
C ASP A 458 20.26 -22.48 -27.37
N GLY A 459 21.50 -22.73 -27.81
CA GLY A 459 21.87 -23.89 -28.62
C GLY A 459 21.81 -25.20 -27.83
N VAL A 460 20.72 -25.43 -27.10
CA VAL A 460 20.44 -26.70 -26.43
C VAL A 460 19.36 -27.40 -27.25
N ALA A 461 19.81 -28.42 -27.98
CA ALA A 461 18.95 -29.37 -28.64
C ALA A 461 17.96 -29.98 -27.64
N ASP A 462 16.74 -30.22 -28.11
CA ASP A 462 15.78 -31.13 -27.48
C ASP A 462 16.49 -32.40 -27.00
N MET A 463 16.61 -32.57 -25.69
CA MET A 463 16.91 -33.84 -25.03
C MET A 463 16.08 -33.91 -23.75
N ASP A 464 14.86 -34.45 -23.89
CA ASP A 464 14.39 -35.66 -23.21
C ASP A 464 12.87 -35.67 -23.06
N THR A 465 12.18 -36.00 -24.16
CA THR A 465 10.96 -36.80 -24.09
C THR A 465 11.33 -38.24 -24.45
N ALA A 466 11.91 -38.97 -23.51
CA ALA A 466 12.08 -40.42 -23.61
C ALA A 466 12.11 -41.07 -22.22
N GLY A 467 10.97 -41.67 -21.84
CA GLY A 467 10.84 -42.59 -20.70
C GLY A 467 9.54 -42.33 -19.95
N GLY A 468 8.52 -43.19 -19.97
CA GLY A 468 8.39 -44.52 -20.51
C GLY A 468 7.11 -45.13 -19.92
N ALA A 469 6.39 -45.86 -20.78
CA ALA A 469 5.36 -46.90 -20.54
C ALA A 469 4.64 -46.99 -19.19
#